data_AF-A0A7S0QTR5-F1
#
_entry.id   AF-A0A7S0QTR5-F1
#
_cell.length_a   1.000
_cell.length_b   1.000
_cell.length_c   1.000
_cell.angle_alpha   90.00
_cell.angle_beta   90.00
_cell.angle_gamma   90.00
#
_symmetry.space_group_name_H-M   'P 1'
#
loop_
_entity.id
_entity.type
_entity.pdbx_description
1 polymer ?
#
loop_
_entity_poly.entity_id
_entity_poly.type
_entity_poly.pdbx_seq_one_letter_code
_entity_poly.pdbx_strand_id
1 'polypeptide(L)'
;GDQQGDNLHEMQCIWYETAAGRSHLRQEQYGKALRQLLAVSKHFEDMVEDQFDFHTYCLRKMTLRTYVALLRMEEHIQHHRFFVQAAAGALRAYLSLADQEVMTDAEAKVANEEERRARKERQIRLKEQAKKDELEKAEKAAKEKESGEKEKKKNVPGKPQKEQKTPAEREKEEEEACLKLASVADPLAEAGKTLDLLQEHALDRTETHFLAFQIYLRRGKLLLALRALRRLLTLKGPDHPATHACTVRLFH
;
A
#
# COMPACT_ATOMS: atom_id res chain seq x y z
N GLY A 1 0.46 -21.24 -18.57
CA GLY A 1 -0.52 -20.15 -18.50
C GLY A 1 0.17 -18.81 -18.63
N ASP A 2 1.32 -18.62 -17.97
CA ASP A 2 1.77 -17.27 -17.58
C ASP A 2 2.65 -16.52 -18.58
N GLN A 3 3.10 -17.16 -19.66
CA GLN A 3 3.65 -16.42 -20.81
C GLN A 3 2.65 -15.43 -21.40
N GLN A 4 1.34 -15.61 -21.17
CA GLN A 4 0.33 -14.68 -21.63
C GLN A 4 0.27 -13.41 -20.77
N GLY A 5 0.59 -13.46 -19.47
CA GLY A 5 0.54 -12.30 -18.57
C GLY A 5 1.59 -11.25 -18.91
N ASP A 6 2.84 -11.67 -19.05
CA ASP A 6 3.97 -10.79 -19.45
C ASP A 6 3.77 -10.25 -20.87
N ASN A 7 3.29 -11.09 -21.79
CA ASN A 7 3.00 -10.68 -23.16
C ASN A 7 1.89 -9.61 -23.20
N LEU A 8 0.89 -9.67 -22.31
CA LEU A 8 -0.13 -8.63 -22.20
C LEU A 8 0.42 -7.30 -21.68
N HIS A 9 1.39 -7.33 -20.76
CA HIS A 9 2.06 -6.14 -20.26
C HIS A 9 2.95 -5.51 -21.34
N GLU A 10 3.76 -6.33 -22.04
CA GLU A 10 4.59 -5.88 -23.18
C GLU A 10 3.75 -5.29 -24.32
N MET A 11 2.56 -5.84 -24.55
CA MET A 11 1.60 -5.32 -25.54
C MET A 11 0.84 -4.07 -25.06
N GLN A 12 1.19 -3.51 -23.88
CA GLN A 12 0.56 -2.33 -23.29
C GLN A 12 -0.97 -2.46 -23.21
N CYS A 13 -1.46 -3.61 -22.75
CA CYS A 13 -2.88 -3.93 -22.69
C CYS A 13 -3.57 -3.23 -21.49
N ILE A 14 -3.62 -1.90 -21.53
CA ILE A 14 -4.04 -1.02 -20.42
C ILE A 14 -5.42 -1.37 -19.85
N TRP A 15 -6.38 -1.76 -20.71
CA TRP A 15 -7.73 -2.10 -20.26
C TRP A 15 -7.74 -3.32 -19.33
N TYR A 16 -6.91 -4.33 -19.63
CA TYR A 16 -6.82 -5.56 -18.88
C TYR A 16 -6.14 -5.29 -17.53
N GLU A 17 -5.01 -4.59 -17.55
CA GLU A 17 -4.27 -4.20 -16.33
C GLU A 17 -5.15 -3.37 -15.39
N THR A 18 -5.89 -2.39 -15.93
CA THR A 18 -6.82 -1.57 -15.14
C THR A 18 -7.93 -2.44 -14.51
N ALA A 19 -8.49 -3.38 -15.27
CA ALA A 19 -9.55 -4.27 -14.78
C ALA A 19 -9.01 -5.28 -13.74
N ALA A 20 -7.84 -5.86 -13.98
CA ALA A 20 -7.16 -6.78 -13.10
C ALA A 20 -6.78 -6.09 -11.78
N GLY A 21 -6.16 -4.90 -11.84
CA GLY A 21 -5.83 -4.09 -10.67
C GLY A 21 -7.06 -3.79 -9.81
N ARG A 22 -8.18 -3.40 -10.42
CA ARG A 22 -9.46 -3.20 -9.72
C ARG A 22 -10.02 -4.48 -9.10
N SER A 23 -9.82 -5.62 -9.74
CA SER A 23 -10.23 -6.92 -9.19
C SER A 23 -9.42 -7.26 -7.94
N HIS A 24 -8.09 -7.10 -7.99
CA HIS A 24 -7.21 -7.33 -6.85
C HIS A 24 -7.50 -6.37 -5.69
N LEU A 25 -7.86 -5.11 -5.96
CA LEU A 25 -8.31 -4.17 -4.92
C LEU A 25 -9.55 -4.69 -4.18
N ARG A 26 -10.53 -5.27 -4.87
CA ARG A 26 -11.73 -5.84 -4.24
C ARG A 26 -11.43 -7.09 -3.41
N GLN A 27 -10.32 -7.76 -3.72
CA GLN A 27 -9.85 -8.95 -3.00
C GLN A 27 -8.86 -8.59 -1.87
N GLU A 28 -8.66 -7.30 -1.59
CA GLU A 28 -7.70 -6.80 -0.59
C GLU A 28 -6.25 -7.25 -0.86
N GLN A 29 -5.93 -7.61 -2.10
CA GLN A 29 -4.59 -7.98 -2.54
C GLN A 29 -3.85 -6.72 -3.04
N TYR A 30 -3.53 -5.82 -2.12
CA TYR A 30 -3.01 -4.48 -2.45
C TYR A 30 -1.69 -4.51 -3.23
N GLY A 31 -0.77 -5.42 -2.92
CA GLY A 31 0.49 -5.55 -3.65
C GLY A 31 0.31 -5.89 -5.14
N LYS A 32 -0.56 -6.87 -5.44
CA LYS A 32 -0.89 -7.26 -6.83
C LYS A 32 -1.67 -6.16 -7.55
N ALA A 33 -2.56 -5.48 -6.83
CA ALA A 33 -3.28 -4.33 -7.35
C ALA A 33 -2.32 -3.18 -7.73
N LEU A 34 -1.44 -2.78 -6.82
CA LEU A 34 -0.48 -1.70 -7.05
C LEU A 34 0.43 -2.01 -8.24
N ARG A 35 0.92 -3.25 -8.36
CA ARG A 35 1.72 -3.66 -9.52
C ARG A 35 1.00 -3.39 -10.84
N GLN A 36 -0.24 -3.87 -10.98
CA GLN A 36 -1.04 -3.69 -12.20
C GLN A 36 -1.39 -2.21 -12.47
N LEU A 37 -1.66 -1.43 -11.41
CA LEU A 37 -2.09 -0.03 -11.55
C LEU A 37 -0.90 0.89 -11.83
N LEU A 38 0.27 0.63 -11.24
CA LEU A 38 1.51 1.38 -11.52
C LEU A 38 2.09 1.03 -12.89
N ALA A 39 1.90 -0.21 -13.37
CA ALA A 39 2.22 -0.59 -14.75
C ALA A 39 1.51 0.33 -15.76
N VAL A 40 0.23 0.64 -15.53
CA VAL A 40 -0.50 1.60 -16.37
C VAL A 40 0.16 2.98 -16.35
N SER A 41 0.53 3.50 -15.17
CA SER A 41 1.23 4.79 -15.09
C SER A 41 2.51 4.79 -15.91
N LYS A 42 3.30 3.70 -15.81
CA LYS A 42 4.52 3.53 -16.59
C LYS A 42 4.26 3.53 -18.10
N HIS A 43 3.21 2.84 -18.58
CA HIS A 43 2.87 2.88 -20.00
C HIS A 43 2.59 4.31 -20.50
N PHE A 44 1.96 5.16 -19.69
CA PHE A 44 1.75 6.56 -20.05
C PHE A 44 3.04 7.39 -20.00
N GLU A 45 3.97 7.10 -19.09
CA GLU A 45 5.30 7.71 -19.06
C GLU A 45 6.10 7.32 -20.32
N ASP A 46 6.15 6.03 -20.66
CA ASP A 46 6.82 5.51 -21.85
C ASP A 46 6.25 6.17 -23.13
N MET A 47 4.92 6.33 -23.22
CA MET A 47 4.28 7.03 -24.36
C MET A 47 4.70 8.51 -24.48
N VAL A 48 4.96 9.19 -23.36
CA VAL A 48 5.46 10.57 -23.37
C VAL A 48 6.93 10.61 -23.74
N GLU A 49 7.74 9.65 -23.29
CA GLU A 49 9.15 9.56 -23.65
C GLU A 49 9.35 9.28 -25.14
N ASP A 50 8.49 8.43 -25.73
CA ASP A 50 8.50 8.10 -27.16
C ASP A 50 8.37 9.35 -28.06
N GLN A 51 7.84 10.47 -27.56
CA GLN A 51 7.75 11.73 -28.29
C GLN A 51 9.11 12.26 -28.75
N PHE A 52 10.18 11.92 -28.01
CA PHE A 52 11.48 12.55 -28.15
C PHE A 52 12.09 12.31 -29.54
N ASP A 53 11.92 11.10 -30.07
CA ASP A 53 12.40 10.71 -31.39
C ASP A 53 11.67 11.45 -32.52
N PHE A 54 10.42 11.86 -32.28
CA PHE A 54 9.60 12.56 -33.27
C PHE A 54 10.01 14.02 -33.46
N HIS A 55 10.66 14.66 -32.48
CA HIS A 55 11.15 16.04 -32.62
C HIS A 55 12.09 16.19 -33.82
N THR A 56 13.08 15.30 -33.95
CA THR A 56 14.03 15.35 -35.08
C THR A 56 13.46 14.70 -36.33
N TYR A 57 12.72 13.60 -36.18
CA TYR A 57 12.13 12.88 -37.30
C TYR A 57 11.17 13.74 -38.11
N CYS A 58 10.22 14.42 -37.45
CA CYS A 58 9.20 15.21 -38.11
C CYS A 58 9.75 16.46 -38.80
N LEU A 59 10.79 17.08 -38.24
CA LEU A 59 11.52 18.17 -38.88
C LEU A 59 12.22 17.68 -40.15
N ARG A 60 12.92 16.54 -40.09
CA ARG A 60 13.61 15.95 -41.25
C ARG A 60 12.65 15.51 -42.35
N LYS A 61 11.48 14.98 -41.99
CA LYS A 61 10.46 14.49 -42.95
C LYS A 61 9.45 15.56 -43.35
N MET A 62 9.56 16.77 -42.81
CA MET A 62 8.65 17.90 -43.08
C MET A 62 7.17 17.60 -42.81
N THR A 63 6.89 16.73 -41.83
CA THR A 63 5.53 16.36 -41.40
C THR A 63 5.06 17.26 -40.25
N LEU A 64 5.14 18.57 -40.44
CA LEU A 64 4.95 19.55 -39.34
C LEU A 64 3.52 19.59 -38.81
N ARG A 65 2.51 19.37 -39.66
CA ARG A 65 1.09 19.34 -39.23
C ARG A 65 0.82 18.19 -38.27
N THR A 66 1.33 16.99 -38.56
CA THR A 66 1.17 15.82 -37.68
C THR A 66 2.02 15.95 -36.43
N TYR A 67 3.20 16.57 -36.52
CA TYR A 67 4.03 16.86 -35.36
C TYR A 67 3.33 17.78 -34.34
N VAL A 68 2.74 18.89 -34.80
CA VAL A 68 1.97 19.77 -33.91
C VAL A 68 0.73 19.05 -33.33
N ALA A 69 0.11 18.15 -34.09
CA ALA A 69 -0.99 17.33 -33.59
C ALA A 69 -0.53 16.34 -32.50
N LEU A 70 0.63 15.72 -32.67
CA LEU A 70 1.26 14.84 -31.67
C LEU A 70 1.52 15.60 -30.36
N LEU A 71 2.18 16.76 -30.42
CA LEU A 71 2.47 17.57 -29.23
C LEU A 71 1.21 17.96 -28.45
N ARG A 72 0.13 18.31 -29.15
CA ARG A 72 -1.16 18.63 -28.52
C ARG A 72 -1.83 17.42 -27.87
N MET A 73 -1.65 16.24 -28.45
CA MET A 73 -2.16 14.98 -27.91
C MET A 73 -1.40 14.60 -26.64
N GLU A 74 -0.07 14.70 -26.65
CA GLU A 74 0.81 14.37 -25.53
C GLU A 74 0.56 15.24 -24.29
N GLU A 75 0.30 16.55 -24.48
CA GLU A 75 -0.08 17.46 -23.39
C GLU A 75 -1.33 16.97 -22.61
N HIS A 76 -2.19 16.17 -23.24
CA HIS A 76 -3.44 15.67 -22.65
C HIS A 76 -3.45 14.15 -22.46
N ILE A 77 -2.33 13.44 -22.68
CA ILE A 77 -2.34 11.97 -22.69
C ILE A 77 -2.75 11.39 -21.33
N GLN A 78 -2.30 12.01 -20.24
CA GLN A 78 -2.64 11.62 -18.86
C GLN A 78 -4.06 12.04 -18.43
N HIS A 79 -4.79 12.80 -19.26
CA HIS A 79 -6.23 13.03 -19.04
C HIS A 79 -7.06 11.78 -19.42
N HIS A 80 -6.42 10.79 -20.06
CA HIS A 80 -7.11 9.61 -20.51
C HIS A 80 -7.74 8.84 -19.34
N ARG A 81 -8.95 8.34 -19.57
CA ARG A 81 -9.76 7.68 -18.53
C ARG A 81 -9.01 6.54 -17.83
N PHE A 82 -8.16 5.80 -18.53
CA PHE A 82 -7.46 4.66 -17.95
C PHE A 82 -6.35 5.10 -16.99
N PHE A 83 -5.62 6.18 -17.32
CA PHE A 83 -4.64 6.75 -16.41
C PHE A 83 -5.31 7.22 -15.11
N VAL A 84 -6.37 8.02 -15.22
CA VAL A 84 -7.11 8.53 -14.06
C VAL A 84 -7.67 7.39 -13.21
N GLN A 85 -8.23 6.37 -13.85
CA GLN A 85 -8.77 5.20 -13.16
C GLN A 85 -7.70 4.36 -12.47
N ALA A 86 -6.54 4.19 -13.10
CA ALA A 86 -5.42 3.44 -12.54
C ALA A 86 -4.81 4.19 -11.36
N ALA A 87 -4.50 5.47 -11.52
CA ALA A 87 -3.96 6.32 -10.46
C ALA A 87 -4.92 6.43 -9.27
N ALA A 88 -6.22 6.64 -9.51
CA ALA A 88 -7.23 6.65 -8.45
C ALA A 88 -7.32 5.29 -7.72
N GLY A 89 -7.17 4.18 -8.46
CA GLY A 89 -7.09 2.84 -7.89
C GLY A 89 -5.85 2.67 -7.01
N ALA A 90 -4.69 3.13 -7.48
CA ALA A 90 -3.44 3.04 -6.73
C ALA A 90 -3.52 3.86 -5.43
N LEU A 91 -4.07 5.08 -5.48
CA LEU A 91 -4.33 5.89 -4.29
C LEU A 91 -5.23 5.18 -3.27
N ARG A 92 -6.30 4.52 -3.74
CA ARG A 92 -7.17 3.74 -2.85
C ARG A 92 -6.41 2.58 -2.21
N ALA A 93 -5.53 1.91 -2.96
CA ALA A 93 -4.67 0.85 -2.42
C ALA A 93 -3.74 1.37 -1.32
N TYR A 94 -3.05 2.49 -1.56
CA TYR A 94 -2.16 3.09 -0.57
C TYR A 94 -2.89 3.57 0.68
N LEU A 95 -4.09 4.13 0.52
CA LEU A 95 -4.93 4.52 1.65
C LEU A 95 -5.34 3.31 2.49
N SER A 96 -5.73 2.21 1.85
CA SER A 96 -6.06 0.96 2.54
C SER A 96 -4.87 0.34 3.27
N LEU A 97 -3.67 0.38 2.67
CA LEU A 97 -2.44 -0.07 3.33
C LEU A 97 -2.12 0.78 4.56
N ALA A 98 -2.20 2.11 4.44
CA ALA A 98 -1.99 3.01 5.57
C ALA A 98 -3.01 2.80 6.69
N ASP A 99 -4.27 2.53 6.35
CA ASP A 99 -5.31 2.23 7.35
C ASP A 99 -5.03 0.87 8.04
N GLN A 100 -4.54 -0.14 7.32
CA GLN A 100 -4.16 -1.44 7.90
C GLN A 100 -2.99 -1.32 8.88
N GLU A 101 -1.96 -0.55 8.55
CA GLU A 101 -0.81 -0.31 9.44
C GLU A 101 -1.27 0.30 10.78
N VAL A 102 -2.16 1.30 10.73
CA VAL A 102 -2.73 1.94 11.92
C VAL A 102 -3.54 0.95 12.77
N MET A 103 -4.32 0.07 12.14
CA MET A 103 -5.10 -0.94 12.85
C MET A 103 -4.19 -1.99 13.50
N THR A 104 -3.16 -2.48 12.80
CA THR A 104 -2.19 -3.43 13.37
C THR A 104 -1.41 -2.83 14.53
N ASP A 105 -1.04 -1.56 14.46
CA ASP A 105 -0.39 -0.84 15.55
C ASP A 105 -1.32 -0.67 16.77
N ALA A 106 -2.61 -0.44 16.54
CA ALA A 106 -3.60 -0.35 17.60
C ALA A 106 -3.81 -1.72 18.29
N GLU A 107 -3.92 -2.80 17.52
CA GLU A 107 -4.04 -4.17 18.02
C GLU A 107 -2.79 -4.60 18.80
N ALA A 108 -1.59 -4.28 18.30
CA ALA A 108 -0.34 -4.56 18.99
C ALA A 108 -0.22 -3.81 20.33
N LYS A 109 -0.75 -2.58 20.41
CA LYS A 109 -0.82 -1.82 21.67
C LYS A 109 -1.77 -2.46 22.68
N VAL A 110 -2.94 -2.92 22.23
CA VAL A 110 -3.91 -3.63 23.08
C VAL A 110 -3.33 -4.95 23.58
N ALA A 111 -2.71 -5.74 22.70
CA ALA A 111 -2.07 -7.01 23.07
C ALA A 111 -0.93 -6.82 24.07
N ASN A 112 -0.08 -5.81 23.90
CA ASN A 112 0.96 -5.45 24.87
C ASN A 112 0.38 -5.00 26.21
N GLU A 113 -0.75 -4.28 26.21
CA GLU A 113 -1.42 -3.91 27.45
C GLU A 113 -2.03 -5.11 28.17
N GLU A 114 -2.64 -6.04 27.44
CA GLU A 114 -3.16 -7.29 27.97
C GLU A 114 -2.05 -8.19 28.53
N GLU A 115 -0.94 -8.34 27.81
CA GLU A 115 0.23 -9.08 28.29
C GLU A 115 0.82 -8.43 29.54
N ARG A 116 0.88 -7.09 29.60
CA ARG A 116 1.31 -6.35 30.79
C ARG A 116 0.36 -6.57 31.98
N ARG A 117 -0.95 -6.65 31.75
CA ARG A 117 -1.95 -6.96 32.79
C ARG A 117 -1.81 -8.41 33.27
N ALA A 118 -1.68 -9.36 32.35
CA ALA A 118 -1.46 -10.77 32.66
C ALA A 118 -0.15 -11.01 33.43
N ARG A 119 0.93 -10.28 33.09
CA ARG A 119 2.21 -10.33 33.82
C ARG A 119 2.08 -9.80 35.24
N LYS A 120 1.31 -8.72 35.45
CA LYS A 120 1.02 -8.18 36.80
C LYS A 120 0.20 -9.18 37.63
N GLU A 121 -0.83 -9.79 37.05
CA GLU A 121 -1.62 -10.81 37.75
C GLU A 121 -0.80 -12.05 38.10
N ARG A 122 0.05 -12.55 37.19
CA ARG A 122 0.99 -13.65 37.49
C ARG A 122 1.95 -13.27 38.61
N GLN A 123 2.45 -12.04 38.63
CA GLN A 123 3.35 -11.57 39.69
C GLN A 123 2.65 -11.44 41.05
N ILE A 124 1.37 -11.06 41.07
CA ILE A 124 0.55 -11.05 42.29
C ILE A 124 0.31 -12.49 42.78
N ARG A 125 -0.09 -13.41 41.90
CA ARG A 125 -0.27 -14.83 42.24
C ARG A 125 1.02 -15.48 42.73
N LEU A 126 2.15 -15.18 42.11
CA LEU A 126 3.46 -15.65 42.56
C LEU A 126 3.84 -15.09 43.93
N LYS A 127 3.50 -13.83 44.24
CA LYS A 127 3.70 -13.24 45.57
C LYS A 127 2.78 -13.87 46.62
N GLU A 128 1.54 -14.19 46.26
CA GLU A 128 0.61 -14.91 47.14
C GLU A 128 1.05 -16.36 47.39
N GLN A 129 1.50 -17.05 46.35
CA GLN A 129 2.08 -18.38 46.45
C GLN A 129 3.37 -18.37 47.25
N ALA A 130 4.28 -17.42 47.03
CA ALA A 130 5.51 -17.29 47.82
C ALA A 130 5.22 -17.06 49.31
N LYS A 131 4.19 -16.27 49.67
CA LYS A 131 3.77 -16.10 51.07
C LYS A 131 3.20 -17.40 51.67
N LYS A 132 2.45 -18.18 50.90
CA LYS A 132 1.94 -19.49 51.33
C LYS A 132 3.07 -20.52 51.47
N ASP A 133 3.99 -20.53 50.51
CA ASP A 133 5.17 -21.38 50.51
C ASP A 133 6.17 -20.99 51.59
N GLU A 134 6.29 -19.72 52.00
CA GLU A 134 7.09 -19.31 53.17
C GLU A 134 6.50 -19.83 54.48
N LEU A 135 5.17 -19.84 54.62
CA LEU A 135 4.48 -20.48 55.75
C LEU A 135 4.68 -21.99 55.74
N GLU A 136 4.52 -22.65 54.58
CA GLU A 136 4.75 -24.09 54.46
C GLU A 136 6.24 -24.48 54.52
N LYS A 137 7.17 -23.62 54.10
CA LYS A 137 8.62 -23.85 54.22
C LYS A 137 9.12 -23.60 55.64
N ALA A 138 8.47 -22.74 56.43
CA ALA A 138 8.70 -22.71 57.87
C ALA A 138 8.35 -24.06 58.52
N GLU A 139 7.38 -24.80 57.98
CA GLU A 139 7.05 -26.17 58.41
C GLU A 139 7.93 -27.25 57.75
N LYS A 140 8.31 -27.08 56.48
CA LYS A 140 9.05 -28.08 55.69
C LYS A 140 10.58 -27.94 55.78
N ALA A 141 11.12 -26.83 56.29
CA ALA A 141 12.54 -26.71 56.65
C ALA A 141 12.96 -27.62 57.83
N ALA A 142 12.01 -28.33 58.43
CA ALA A 142 12.26 -29.47 59.31
C ALA A 142 12.54 -30.80 58.56
N LYS A 143 12.39 -30.86 57.23
CA LYS A 143 12.51 -32.09 56.43
C LYS A 143 13.26 -31.83 55.12
N GLU A 144 14.59 -31.96 55.21
CA GLU A 144 15.51 -32.52 54.18
C GLU A 144 15.43 -31.92 52.76
N LYS A 145 16.40 -31.11 52.29
CA LYS A 145 17.73 -31.50 51.75
C LYS A 145 17.73 -32.81 50.94
N GLU A 146 17.80 -32.70 49.61
CA GLU A 146 18.75 -33.35 48.67
C GLU A 146 18.17 -33.39 47.23
N SER A 147 18.68 -32.53 46.32
CA SER A 147 19.50 -32.87 45.11
C SER A 147 18.70 -33.44 43.91
N GLY A 148 18.87 -33.10 42.62
CA GLY A 148 19.74 -32.23 41.84
C GLY A 148 19.63 -32.61 40.33
N GLU A 149 19.47 -31.61 39.45
CA GLU A 149 19.96 -31.41 38.04
C GLU A 149 20.46 -32.62 37.17
N LYS A 150 20.39 -32.73 35.82
CA LYS A 150 20.35 -31.78 34.66
C LYS A 150 20.45 -32.55 33.31
N GLU A 151 20.21 -31.82 32.18
CA GLU A 151 20.90 -31.89 30.85
C GLU A 151 20.66 -33.11 29.89
N LYS A 152 20.78 -33.10 28.54
CA LYS A 152 21.16 -32.14 27.46
C LYS A 152 20.88 -32.75 26.04
N LYS A 153 20.59 -31.88 25.05
CA LYS A 153 21.07 -31.76 23.62
C LYS A 153 21.14 -33.00 22.70
N LYS A 154 20.62 -32.96 21.45
CA LYS A 154 21.19 -32.51 20.12
C LYS A 154 20.66 -33.54 19.08
N ASN A 155 20.43 -33.35 17.78
CA ASN A 155 21.26 -32.78 16.71
C ASN A 155 20.42 -32.67 15.39
N VAL A 156 20.82 -31.73 14.52
CA VAL A 156 20.49 -31.52 13.07
C VAL A 156 21.54 -32.38 12.26
N PRO A 157 21.45 -32.80 10.96
CA PRO A 157 21.18 -31.96 9.77
C PRO A 157 20.70 -32.64 8.44
N GLY A 158 20.49 -31.84 7.37
CA GLY A 158 20.52 -32.33 5.98
C GLY A 158 19.92 -31.40 4.91
N LYS A 159 20.76 -30.72 4.11
CA LYS A 159 20.42 -29.97 2.86
C LYS A 159 20.23 -30.93 1.66
N PRO A 160 19.52 -30.53 0.60
CA PRO A 160 20.22 -30.23 -0.67
C PRO A 160 19.63 -29.02 -1.42
N GLN A 161 20.47 -28.07 -1.86
CA GLN A 161 20.83 -27.81 -3.27
C GLN A 161 19.64 -27.53 -4.21
N LYS A 162 19.55 -26.29 -4.69
CA LYS A 162 18.71 -25.86 -5.81
C LYS A 162 19.60 -25.23 -6.89
N GLU A 163 19.57 -25.84 -8.06
CA GLU A 163 19.99 -25.26 -9.32
C GLU A 163 18.77 -25.12 -10.23
N GLN A 164 18.76 -23.99 -10.96
CA GLN A 164 18.00 -23.65 -12.16
C GLN A 164 16.56 -23.11 -12.02
N LYS A 165 16.42 -21.84 -12.41
CA LYS A 165 15.23 -20.98 -12.44
C LYS A 165 14.06 -21.64 -13.17
N THR A 166 13.05 -22.03 -12.39
CA THR A 166 11.74 -22.50 -12.86
C THR A 166 10.72 -21.34 -12.87
N PRO A 167 9.57 -21.46 -13.56
CA PRO A 167 8.48 -20.47 -13.53
C PRO A 167 8.03 -20.07 -12.10
N ALA A 168 8.17 -20.99 -11.14
CA ALA A 168 7.93 -20.75 -9.72
C ALA A 168 8.94 -19.80 -9.04
N GLU A 169 10.09 -19.49 -9.66
CA GLU A 169 11.00 -18.44 -9.20
C GLU A 169 10.60 -17.06 -9.75
N ARG A 170 9.91 -17.00 -10.89
CA ARG A 170 9.31 -15.76 -11.42
C ARG A 170 8.06 -15.39 -10.65
N GLU A 171 7.20 -16.36 -10.34
CA GLU A 171 6.09 -16.16 -9.40
C GLU A 171 6.59 -15.69 -8.03
N LYS A 172 7.76 -16.16 -7.57
CA LYS A 172 8.38 -15.68 -6.32
C LYS A 172 8.97 -14.28 -6.45
N GLU A 173 9.66 -13.95 -7.53
CA GLU A 173 10.14 -12.58 -7.78
C GLU A 173 8.94 -11.60 -7.91
N GLU A 174 7.86 -12.03 -8.55
CA GLU A 174 6.60 -11.30 -8.71
C GLU A 174 5.85 -11.13 -7.40
N GLU A 175 5.74 -12.20 -6.59
CA GLU A 175 5.18 -12.15 -5.25
C GLU A 175 6.05 -11.31 -4.33
N GLU A 176 7.38 -11.41 -4.41
CA GLU A 176 8.31 -10.56 -3.67
C GLU A 176 8.19 -9.09 -4.07
N ALA A 177 7.99 -8.77 -5.35
CA ALA A 177 7.74 -7.41 -5.81
C ALA A 177 6.39 -6.90 -5.29
N CYS A 178 5.34 -7.72 -5.34
CA CYS A 178 4.04 -7.39 -4.77
C CYS A 178 4.11 -7.22 -3.25
N LEU A 179 4.90 -8.04 -2.55
CA LEU A 179 5.14 -7.94 -1.11
C LEU A 179 5.95 -6.69 -0.77
N LYS A 180 6.94 -6.32 -1.58
CA LYS A 180 7.68 -5.05 -1.42
C LYS A 180 6.77 -3.84 -1.65
N LEU A 181 5.89 -3.89 -2.63
CA LEU A 181 4.88 -2.85 -2.90
C LEU A 181 3.80 -2.78 -1.81
N ALA A 182 3.49 -3.89 -1.15
CA ALA A 182 2.58 -3.94 -0.01
C ALA A 182 3.25 -3.50 1.30
N SER A 183 4.56 -3.68 1.43
CA SER A 183 5.39 -3.33 2.60
C SER A 183 6.23 -2.07 2.33
N VAL A 184 5.66 -1.09 1.64
CA VAL A 184 6.33 0.19 1.41
C VAL A 184 6.40 0.93 2.75
N ALA A 185 7.61 1.38 3.13
CA ALA A 185 7.86 2.01 4.44
C ALA A 185 7.06 3.31 4.71
N ASP A 186 6.61 4.00 3.65
CA ASP A 186 5.68 5.13 3.77
C ASP A 186 4.67 5.13 2.60
N PRO A 187 3.54 4.42 2.74
CA PRO A 187 2.50 4.37 1.71
C PRO A 187 1.90 5.74 1.41
N LEU A 188 1.86 6.62 2.41
CA LEU A 188 1.33 7.96 2.26
C LEU A 188 2.24 8.83 1.41
N ALA A 189 3.57 8.69 1.50
CA ALA A 189 4.53 9.41 0.66
C ALA A 189 4.33 9.13 -0.83
N GLU A 190 4.27 7.86 -1.21
CA GLU A 190 4.05 7.42 -2.61
C GLU A 190 2.66 7.81 -3.13
N ALA A 191 1.64 7.78 -2.25
CA ALA A 191 0.32 8.34 -2.56
C ALA A 191 0.39 9.85 -2.86
N GLY A 192 1.39 10.57 -2.36
CA GLY A 192 1.60 11.97 -2.70
C GLY A 192 2.01 12.17 -4.15
N LYS A 193 2.99 11.42 -4.63
CA LYS A 193 3.50 11.55 -6.01
C LYS A 193 2.40 11.25 -7.03
N THR A 194 1.67 10.16 -6.81
CA THR A 194 0.53 9.77 -7.65
C THR A 194 -0.63 10.75 -7.55
N LEU A 195 -0.83 11.39 -6.39
CA LEU A 195 -1.81 12.46 -6.24
C LEU A 195 -1.41 13.74 -6.98
N ASP A 196 -0.13 14.11 -6.96
CA ASP A 196 0.37 15.30 -7.63
C ASP A 196 0.16 15.16 -9.15
N LEU A 197 0.47 14.00 -9.74
CA LEU A 197 0.14 13.67 -11.14
C LEU A 197 -1.36 13.81 -11.43
N LEU A 198 -2.23 13.29 -10.57
CA LEU A 198 -3.68 13.44 -10.74
C LEU A 198 -4.15 14.90 -10.62
N GLN A 199 -3.50 15.71 -9.77
CA GLN A 199 -3.80 17.13 -9.64
C GLN A 199 -3.26 17.98 -10.80
N GLU A 200 -2.27 17.52 -11.53
CA GLU A 200 -1.79 18.18 -12.74
C GLU A 200 -2.72 17.90 -13.92
N HIS A 201 -3.16 16.65 -14.08
CA HIS A 201 -3.87 16.20 -15.29
C HIS A 201 -5.39 15.98 -15.13
N ALA A 202 -5.94 15.98 -13.91
CA ALA A 202 -7.35 15.66 -13.66
C ALA A 202 -8.00 16.51 -12.56
N LEU A 203 -7.86 17.84 -12.66
CA LEU A 203 -8.47 18.81 -11.74
C LEU A 203 -9.99 18.95 -11.87
N ASP A 204 -10.54 18.58 -13.01
CA ASP A 204 -11.97 18.60 -13.32
C ASP A 204 -12.73 17.46 -12.64
N ARG A 205 -12.02 16.41 -12.21
CA ARG A 205 -12.61 15.21 -11.61
C ARG A 205 -12.82 15.36 -10.12
N THR A 206 -14.01 14.96 -9.67
CA THR A 206 -14.39 14.96 -8.25
C THR A 206 -13.64 13.90 -7.46
N GLU A 207 -13.36 12.75 -8.08
CA GLU A 207 -12.64 11.65 -7.42
C GLU A 207 -11.23 12.09 -6.99
N THR A 208 -10.55 12.91 -7.80
CA THR A 208 -9.22 13.46 -7.49
C THR A 208 -9.25 14.25 -6.18
N HIS A 209 -10.17 15.21 -6.04
CA HIS A 209 -10.25 16.05 -4.83
C HIS A 209 -10.71 15.27 -3.60
N PHE A 210 -11.57 14.26 -3.79
CA PHE A 210 -11.99 13.38 -2.72
C PHE A 210 -10.83 12.54 -2.17
N LEU A 211 -10.04 11.93 -3.06
CA LEU A 211 -8.84 11.19 -2.67
C LEU A 211 -7.78 12.12 -2.07
N ALA A 212 -7.59 13.31 -2.65
CA ALA A 212 -6.70 14.34 -2.11
C ALA A 212 -7.05 14.68 -0.65
N PHE A 213 -8.34 14.92 -0.38
CA PHE A 213 -8.84 15.21 0.97
C PHE A 213 -8.49 14.07 1.94
N GLN A 214 -8.75 12.82 1.57
CA GLN A 214 -8.48 11.66 2.42
C GLN A 214 -6.99 11.48 2.74
N ILE A 215 -6.11 11.76 1.78
CA ILE A 215 -4.66 11.67 1.94
C ILE A 215 -4.16 12.81 2.81
N TYR A 216 -4.60 14.05 2.57
CA TYR A 216 -4.17 15.20 3.36
C TYR A 216 -4.65 15.14 4.81
N LEU A 217 -5.83 14.56 5.05
CA LEU A 217 -6.34 14.35 6.42
C LEU A 217 -5.43 13.37 7.18
N ARG A 218 -5.05 12.23 6.58
CA ARG A 218 -4.12 11.26 7.18
C ARG A 218 -2.72 11.83 7.39
N ARG A 219 -2.25 12.68 6.48
CA ARG A 219 -0.98 13.40 6.59
C ARG A 219 -1.01 14.57 7.59
N GLY A 220 -2.16 14.89 8.20
CA GLY A 220 -2.33 16.02 9.12
C GLY A 220 -2.26 17.40 8.47
N LYS A 221 -2.32 17.50 7.14
CA LYS A 221 -2.23 18.78 6.39
C LYS A 221 -3.63 19.40 6.20
N LEU A 222 -4.19 19.94 7.29
CA LEU A 222 -5.58 20.44 7.33
C LEU A 222 -5.88 21.54 6.30
N LEU A 223 -4.95 22.46 6.04
CA LEU A 223 -5.15 23.54 5.06
C LEU A 223 -5.29 23.01 3.63
N LEU A 224 -4.52 21.98 3.27
CA LEU A 224 -4.61 21.34 1.97
C LEU A 224 -5.88 20.50 1.85
N ALA A 225 -6.31 19.85 2.93
CA ALA A 225 -7.58 19.16 2.99
C ALA A 225 -8.75 20.14 2.76
N LEU A 226 -8.74 21.31 3.43
CA LEU A 226 -9.74 22.35 3.21
C LEU A 226 -9.73 22.89 1.77
N ARG A 227 -8.55 23.07 1.17
CA ARG A 227 -8.41 23.47 -0.24
C ARG A 227 -9.06 22.44 -1.17
N ALA A 228 -8.80 21.15 -0.96
CA ALA A 228 -9.40 20.07 -1.74
C ALA A 228 -10.94 20.05 -1.57
N LEU A 229 -11.43 20.22 -0.35
CA LEU A 229 -12.86 20.31 -0.06
C LEU A 229 -13.53 21.50 -0.75
N ARG A 230 -12.90 22.67 -0.75
CA ARG A 230 -13.40 23.85 -1.46
C ARG A 230 -13.50 23.60 -2.96
N ARG A 231 -12.51 22.93 -3.57
CA ARG A 231 -12.57 22.53 -4.99
C ARG A 231 -13.70 21.54 -5.26
N LEU A 232 -13.91 20.57 -4.37
CA LEU A 232 -15.02 19.62 -4.47
C LEU A 232 -16.38 20.34 -4.42
N LEU A 233 -16.53 21.31 -3.50
CA LEU A 233 -17.72 22.17 -3.39
C LEU A 233 -17.97 22.98 -4.65
N THR A 234 -16.93 23.52 -5.29
CA THR A 234 -17.09 24.28 -6.55
C THR A 234 -17.53 23.40 -7.72
N LEU A 235 -17.18 22.11 -7.73
CA LEU A 235 -17.51 21.20 -8.84
C LEU A 235 -18.91 20.58 -8.73
N LYS A 236 -19.33 20.18 -7.53
CA LYS A 236 -20.59 19.44 -7.31
C LYS A 236 -21.59 20.10 -6.37
N GLY A 237 -21.21 21.18 -5.70
CA GLY A 237 -22.04 21.83 -4.70
C GLY A 237 -22.09 21.10 -3.34
N PRO A 238 -22.82 21.67 -2.37
CA PRO A 238 -22.92 21.16 -1.00
C PRO A 238 -23.81 19.91 -0.86
N ASP A 239 -24.72 19.68 -1.81
CA ASP A 239 -25.72 18.60 -1.71
C ASP A 239 -25.17 17.21 -2.06
N HIS A 240 -23.94 17.13 -2.56
CA HIS A 240 -23.35 15.86 -2.94
C HIS A 240 -22.91 15.06 -1.70
N PRO A 241 -23.28 13.77 -1.57
CA PRO A 241 -23.02 12.98 -0.36
C PRO A 241 -21.55 12.89 0.04
N ALA A 242 -20.64 12.74 -0.93
CA ALA A 242 -19.21 12.67 -0.64
C ALA A 242 -18.66 14.02 -0.11
N THR A 243 -19.24 15.14 -0.58
CA THR A 243 -18.87 16.47 -0.11
C THR A 243 -19.31 16.66 1.33
N HIS A 244 -20.55 16.28 1.64
CA HIS A 244 -21.07 16.32 3.00
C HIS A 244 -20.24 15.45 3.95
N ALA A 245 -19.94 14.20 3.57
CA ALA A 245 -19.10 13.31 4.36
C ALA A 245 -17.71 13.90 4.63
N CYS A 246 -17.08 14.53 3.64
CA CYS A 246 -15.81 15.23 3.82
C CYS A 246 -15.92 16.46 4.72
N THR A 247 -17.00 17.25 4.62
CA THR A 247 -17.21 18.40 5.53
C THR A 247 -17.30 17.93 6.98
N VAL A 248 -18.13 16.92 7.28
CA VAL A 248 -18.31 16.39 8.63
C VAL A 248 -16.98 15.86 9.18
N ARG A 249 -16.22 15.10 8.39
CA ARG A 249 -14.90 14.57 8.78
C ARG A 249 -13.82 15.63 8.98
N LEU A 250 -13.97 16.83 8.44
CA LEU A 250 -12.99 17.91 8.65
C LEU A 250 -13.23 18.65 9.97
N PHE A 251 -14.50 18.72 10.42
CA PHE A 251 -14.90 19.44 11.63
C PHE A 251 -14.91 18.56 12.89
N HIS A 252 -14.80 17.24 12.74
CA HIS A 252 -14.69 16.25 13.82
C HIS A 252 -13.29 15.63 13.84
#